data_AF-A0A1V6ACZ2-F1
#
_entry.id   AF-A0A1V6ACZ2-F1
#
_cell.length_a   1.000
_cell.length_b   1.000
_cell.length_c   1.000
_cell.angle_alpha   90.00
_cell.angle_beta   90.00
_cell.angle_gamma   90.00
#
_symmetry.space_group_name_H-M   'P 1'
#
loop_
_entity.id
_entity.type
_entity.pdbx_description
1 polymer ?
#
loop_
_entity_poly.entity_id
_entity_poly.type
_entity_poly.pdbx_seq_one_letter_code
_entity_poly.pdbx_strand_id
1 'polypeptide(L)'
;MHINFRQAITFIEVMIAFLVLGIVLVPVFGFLTGSVKDTDKIYAEAIAISRAKLIMDTMMFQIPWRVIREGKNGGPCRFSVYKLGEAPSSIPEYRKKVNENLNKLLAVAIPKMFGEGTIVSSAANNEEWRGDGKFVNNKGFVFRARAKVTDLDDDKLGPSYSIPFVNNDPLTQASKPYYSISELTPLDYDKKFNVIKKIVVQVKWSNLKGLDPNEDKNPRSLFLVAYKSDLDS
;
A
#
# COMPACT_ATOMS: atom_id res chain seq x y z
N MET A 1 -22.31 -57.66 56.93
CA MET A 1 -21.89 -56.36 56.35
C MET A 1 -20.62 -56.61 55.54
N HIS A 2 -20.44 -55.90 54.42
CA HIS A 2 -19.50 -56.14 53.31
C HIS A 2 -20.00 -57.07 52.20
N ILE A 3 -20.80 -56.49 51.30
CA ILE A 3 -20.94 -56.97 49.93
C ILE A 3 -19.85 -56.27 49.13
N ASN A 4 -18.82 -57.01 48.72
CA ASN A 4 -17.75 -56.52 47.85
C ASN A 4 -18.25 -56.44 46.41
N PHE A 5 -18.70 -55.26 45.98
CA PHE A 5 -18.86 -54.96 44.55
C PHE A 5 -17.46 -54.73 43.95
N ARG A 6 -16.79 -55.81 43.53
CA ARG A 6 -15.78 -55.71 42.47
C ARG A 6 -16.53 -55.42 41.18
N GLN A 7 -16.75 -54.14 40.88
CA GLN A 7 -17.43 -53.69 39.66
C GLN A 7 -16.58 -54.05 38.44
N ALA A 8 -17.02 -55.08 37.70
CA ALA A 8 -16.60 -55.26 36.33
C ALA A 8 -17.22 -54.11 35.53
N ILE A 9 -16.39 -53.21 35.00
CA ILE A 9 -16.83 -52.11 34.13
C ILE A 9 -17.55 -52.74 32.95
N THR A 10 -18.85 -52.47 32.82
CA THR A 10 -19.64 -53.03 31.71
C THR A 10 -19.37 -52.23 30.44
N PHE A 11 -19.38 -52.90 29.28
CA PHE A 11 -19.12 -52.26 27.98
C PHE A 11 -20.03 -51.04 27.72
N ILE A 12 -21.27 -51.10 28.20
CA ILE A 12 -22.24 -50.00 28.16
C ILE A 12 -21.75 -48.78 28.94
N GLU A 13 -21.14 -48.97 30.10
CA GLU A 13 -20.62 -47.90 30.94
C GLU A 13 -19.43 -47.19 30.28
N VAL A 14 -18.58 -47.95 29.57
CA VAL A 14 -17.50 -47.40 28.73
C VAL A 14 -18.07 -46.58 27.56
N MET A 15 -19.09 -47.10 26.87
CA MET A 15 -19.73 -46.39 25.75
C MET A 15 -20.39 -45.08 26.21
N ILE A 16 -21.07 -45.09 27.35
CA ILE A 16 -21.69 -43.90 27.94
C ILE A 16 -20.60 -42.90 28.34
N ALA A 17 -19.49 -43.36 28.95
CA ALA A 17 -18.38 -42.49 29.31
C ALA A 17 -17.76 -41.77 28.09
N PHE A 18 -17.56 -42.47 26.97
CA PHE A 18 -17.09 -41.85 25.71
C PHE A 18 -18.10 -40.86 25.12
N LEU A 19 -19.39 -41.16 25.21
CA LEU A 19 -20.44 -40.28 24.70
C LEU A 19 -20.52 -38.98 25.52
N VAL A 20 -20.44 -39.08 26.85
CA VAL A 20 -20.37 -37.92 27.74
C VAL A 20 -19.08 -37.13 27.49
N LEU A 21 -17.93 -37.80 27.35
CA LEU A 21 -16.66 -37.15 27.02
C LEU A 21 -16.75 -36.38 25.69
N GLY A 22 -17.35 -36.98 24.66
CA GLY A 22 -17.57 -36.35 23.36
C GLY A 22 -18.43 -35.10 23.45
N ILE A 23 -19.56 -35.16 24.16
CA ILE A 23 -20.46 -34.01 24.35
C ILE A 23 -19.74 -32.87 25.11
N VAL A 24 -18.94 -33.21 26.14
CA VAL A 24 -18.19 -32.22 26.92
C VAL A 24 -17.06 -31.58 26.08
N LEU A 25 -16.46 -32.31 25.15
CA LEU A 25 -15.39 -31.79 24.30
C LEU A 25 -15.88 -30.88 23.17
N VAL A 26 -17.11 -31.05 22.66
CA VAL A 26 -17.68 -30.20 21.59
C VAL A 26 -17.61 -28.70 21.90
N PRO A 27 -18.08 -28.19 23.06
CA PRO A 27 -17.98 -26.76 23.38
C PRO A 27 -16.53 -26.31 23.53
N VAL A 28 -15.63 -27.15 24.06
CA VAL A 28 -14.19 -26.84 24.17
C VAL A 28 -13.56 -26.61 22.79
N PHE A 29 -13.86 -27.49 21.82
CA PHE A 29 -13.43 -27.28 20.43
C PHE A 29 -14.05 -26.04 19.80
N GLY A 30 -15.31 -25.74 20.11
CA GLY A 30 -15.98 -24.49 19.68
C GLY A 30 -15.25 -23.24 20.17
N PHE A 31 -14.90 -23.20 21.47
CA PHE A 31 -14.16 -22.07 22.06
C PHE A 31 -12.75 -21.94 21.49
N LEU A 32 -12.01 -23.05 21.36
CA LEU A 32 -10.65 -23.03 20.81
C LEU A 32 -10.64 -22.56 19.36
N THR A 33 -11.53 -23.09 18.51
CA THR A 33 -11.61 -22.71 17.10
C THR A 33 -12.07 -21.27 16.91
N GLY A 34 -12.96 -20.75 17.78
CA GLY A 34 -13.32 -19.34 17.81
C GLY A 34 -12.13 -18.43 18.12
N SER A 35 -11.38 -18.76 19.18
CA SER A 35 -10.19 -17.98 19.59
C SER A 35 -9.10 -17.96 18.51
N VAL A 36 -8.87 -19.09 17.82
CA VAL A 36 -7.91 -19.15 16.70
C VAL A 36 -8.34 -18.26 15.54
N LYS A 37 -9.64 -18.25 15.18
CA LYS A 37 -10.17 -17.40 14.10
C LYS A 37 -9.97 -15.92 14.40
N ASP A 38 -10.22 -15.49 15.63
CA ASP A 38 -10.07 -14.07 15.98
C ASP A 38 -8.60 -13.66 16.06
N THR A 39 -7.74 -14.54 16.57
CA THR A 39 -6.28 -14.33 16.56
C THR A 39 -5.75 -14.20 15.13
N ASP A 40 -6.24 -15.03 14.20
CA ASP A 40 -5.84 -14.98 12.80
C ASP A 40 -6.30 -13.70 12.09
N LYS A 41 -7.49 -13.16 12.43
CA LYS A 41 -7.96 -11.85 11.92
C LYS A 41 -7.07 -10.71 12.41
N ILE A 42 -6.76 -10.67 13.70
CA ILE A 42 -5.88 -9.63 14.29
C ILE A 42 -4.49 -9.70 13.67
N TYR A 43 -3.99 -10.91 13.46
CA TYR A 43 -2.70 -11.13 12.82
C TYR A 43 -2.68 -10.67 11.36
N ALA A 44 -3.73 -10.94 10.58
CA ALA A 44 -3.84 -10.45 9.21
C ALA A 44 -3.89 -8.92 9.15
N GLU A 45 -4.64 -8.30 10.08
CA GLU A 45 -4.73 -6.85 10.20
C GLU A 45 -3.38 -6.19 10.55
N ALA A 46 -2.64 -6.77 11.51
CA ALA A 46 -1.31 -6.28 11.88
C ALA A 46 -0.32 -6.31 10.70
N ILE A 47 -0.41 -7.34 9.85
CA ILE A 47 0.40 -7.44 8.63
C ILE A 47 -0.01 -6.40 7.60
N ALA A 48 -1.31 -6.20 7.41
CA ALA A 48 -1.81 -5.16 6.50
C ALA A 48 -1.32 -3.76 6.92
N ILE A 49 -1.37 -3.45 8.23
CA ILE A 49 -0.87 -2.20 8.79
C ILE A 49 0.64 -2.07 8.58
N SER A 50 1.41 -3.10 8.95
CA SER A 50 2.87 -3.11 8.79
C SER A 50 3.28 -2.90 7.33
N ARG A 51 2.58 -3.56 6.41
CA ARG A 51 2.82 -3.40 4.97
C ARG A 51 2.44 -2.01 4.47
N ALA A 52 1.29 -1.49 4.86
CA ALA A 52 0.86 -0.15 4.47
C ALA A 52 1.87 0.91 4.93
N LYS A 53 2.36 0.78 6.18
CA LYS A 53 3.40 1.64 6.72
C LYS A 53 4.71 1.52 5.94
N LEU A 54 5.16 0.31 5.64
CA LEU A 54 6.35 0.08 4.82
C LEU A 54 6.24 0.78 3.45
N ILE A 55 5.11 0.64 2.76
CA ILE A 55 4.88 1.29 1.46
C ILE A 55 4.93 2.82 1.63
N MET A 56 4.23 3.33 2.64
CA MET A 56 4.16 4.76 2.92
C MET A 56 5.55 5.35 3.19
N ASP A 57 6.30 4.76 4.14
CA ASP A 57 7.63 5.22 4.53
C ASP A 57 8.62 5.14 3.36
N THR A 58 8.54 4.07 2.56
CA THR A 58 9.40 3.89 1.39
C THR A 58 9.09 4.94 0.31
N MET A 59 7.82 5.20 0.03
CA MET A 59 7.40 6.23 -0.94
C MET A 59 7.75 7.65 -0.47
N MET A 60 7.63 7.91 0.84
CA MET A 60 7.95 9.21 1.43
C MET A 60 9.44 9.50 1.41
N PHE A 61 10.27 8.56 1.87
CA PHE A 61 11.67 8.86 2.19
C PHE A 61 12.69 8.21 1.26
N GLN A 62 12.39 7.04 0.67
CA GLN A 62 13.39 6.28 -0.09
C GLN A 62 13.27 6.49 -1.60
N ILE A 63 12.06 6.68 -2.11
CA ILE A 63 11.80 6.84 -3.55
C ILE A 63 11.83 8.34 -3.90
N PRO A 64 12.71 8.77 -4.81
CA PRO A 64 12.78 10.17 -5.21
C PRO A 64 11.48 10.66 -5.84
N TRP A 65 11.14 11.92 -5.55
CA TRP A 65 9.93 12.60 -6.01
C TRP A 65 9.65 12.42 -7.51
N ARG A 66 10.67 12.67 -8.33
CA ARG A 66 10.62 12.66 -9.81
C ARG A 66 10.13 11.33 -10.39
N VAL A 67 10.33 10.23 -9.67
CA VAL A 67 10.05 8.88 -10.15
C VAL A 67 8.60 8.48 -9.89
N ILE A 68 7.96 9.09 -8.89
CA ILE A 68 6.58 8.81 -8.51
C ILE A 68 5.64 9.62 -9.39
N ARG A 69 4.77 8.95 -10.14
CA ARG A 69 3.84 9.60 -11.08
C ARG A 69 2.40 9.18 -10.87
N GLU A 70 1.50 10.07 -11.24
CA GLU A 70 0.07 9.78 -11.33
C GLU A 70 -0.21 8.64 -12.34
N GLY A 71 -1.14 7.77 -11.97
CA GLY A 71 -1.62 6.68 -12.82
C GLY A 71 -2.44 7.19 -14.00
N LYS A 72 -2.31 6.54 -15.16
CA LYS A 72 -3.19 6.82 -16.31
C LYS A 72 -4.66 6.56 -15.90
N ASN A 73 -5.57 7.45 -16.31
CA ASN A 73 -7.01 7.35 -16.12
C ASN A 73 -7.46 7.10 -14.66
N GLY A 74 -6.81 7.74 -13.68
CA GLY A 74 -7.14 7.56 -12.26
C GLY A 74 -6.76 6.19 -11.69
N GLY A 75 -5.97 5.41 -12.43
CA GLY A 75 -5.40 4.13 -12.05
C GLY A 75 -4.39 4.23 -10.90
N PRO A 76 -3.79 3.09 -10.49
CA PRO A 76 -2.71 3.08 -9.51
C PRO A 76 -1.50 3.88 -10.00
N CYS A 77 -0.68 4.35 -9.07
CA CYS A 77 0.50 5.15 -9.37
C CYS A 77 1.50 4.38 -10.24
N ARG A 78 2.33 5.16 -10.94
CA ARG A 78 3.35 4.63 -11.84
C ARG A 78 4.70 5.10 -11.34
N PHE A 79 5.68 4.22 -11.40
CA PHE A 79 7.07 4.55 -11.13
C PHE A 79 7.83 4.42 -12.44
N SER A 80 8.31 5.55 -12.95
CA SER A 80 9.09 5.57 -14.17
C SER A 80 10.23 6.57 -14.06
N VAL A 81 11.41 6.10 -14.44
CA VAL A 81 12.61 6.93 -14.46
C VAL A 81 12.65 7.82 -15.70
N TYR A 82 12.02 7.38 -16.79
CA TYR A 82 11.93 8.09 -18.05
C TYR A 82 10.64 8.91 -18.13
N LYS A 83 10.70 10.02 -18.87
CA LYS A 83 9.51 10.83 -19.20
C LYS A 83 8.60 10.03 -20.12
N LEU A 84 7.30 10.32 -20.03
CA LEU A 84 6.34 9.82 -20.99
C LEU A 84 6.67 10.32 -22.40
N GLY A 85 7.11 9.41 -23.29
CA GLY A 85 7.45 9.72 -24.69
C GLY A 85 8.91 10.15 -24.94
N GLU A 86 9.78 10.12 -23.92
CA GLU A 86 11.21 10.38 -24.12
C GLU A 86 11.95 9.08 -24.48
N ALA A 87 12.70 9.11 -25.59
CA ALA A 87 13.49 7.97 -26.02
C ALA A 87 14.78 7.87 -25.18
N PRO A 88 15.26 6.65 -24.85
CA PRO A 88 16.52 6.47 -24.10
C PRO A 88 17.73 7.16 -24.74
N SER A 89 17.68 7.39 -26.05
CA SER A 89 18.73 8.04 -26.85
C SER A 89 18.82 9.55 -26.68
N SER A 90 17.75 10.24 -26.26
CA SER A 90 17.74 11.71 -26.10
C SER A 90 18.23 12.18 -24.73
N ILE A 91 18.68 11.25 -23.88
CA ILE A 91 19.03 11.52 -22.49
C ILE A 91 20.52 11.86 -22.39
N PRO A 92 20.89 12.99 -21.75
CA PRO A 92 22.28 13.33 -21.49
C PRO A 92 23.01 12.23 -20.69
N GLU A 93 24.28 11.96 -20.99
CA GLU A 93 25.04 10.86 -20.38
C GLU A 93 25.07 10.91 -18.84
N TYR A 94 25.19 12.11 -18.26
CA TYR A 94 25.19 12.28 -16.81
C TYR A 94 23.89 11.78 -16.16
N ARG A 95 22.75 11.84 -16.86
CA ARG A 95 21.47 11.30 -16.37
C ARG A 95 21.34 9.80 -16.58
N LYS A 96 21.99 9.22 -17.59
CA LYS A 96 21.90 7.78 -17.88
C LYS A 96 22.32 6.95 -16.65
N LYS A 97 23.46 7.29 -16.04
CA LYS A 97 23.96 6.63 -14.83
C LYS A 97 23.01 6.76 -13.62
N VAL A 98 22.44 7.95 -13.40
CA VAL A 98 21.46 8.16 -12.33
C VAL A 98 20.20 7.34 -12.58
N ASN A 99 19.72 7.34 -13.82
CA ASN A 99 18.53 6.61 -14.23
C ASN A 99 18.70 5.08 -14.08
N GLU A 100 19.88 4.55 -14.41
CA GLU A 100 20.23 3.14 -14.18
C GLU A 100 20.18 2.77 -12.69
N ASN A 101 20.76 3.61 -11.83
CA ASN A 101 20.74 3.39 -10.38
C ASN A 101 19.31 3.46 -9.82
N LEU A 102 18.49 4.38 -10.32
CA LEU A 102 17.08 4.47 -9.94
C LEU A 102 16.30 3.24 -10.42
N ASN A 103 16.51 2.75 -11.64
CA ASN A 103 15.88 1.52 -12.11
C ASN A 103 16.23 0.33 -11.22
N LYS A 104 17.51 0.18 -10.83
CA LYS A 104 17.94 -0.86 -9.88
C LYS A 104 17.24 -0.73 -8.53
N LEU A 105 17.11 0.50 -8.01
CA LEU A 105 16.38 0.76 -6.77
C LEU A 105 14.91 0.35 -6.89
N LEU A 106 14.23 0.74 -7.97
CA LEU A 106 12.82 0.41 -8.20
C LEU A 106 12.60 -1.10 -8.36
N ALA A 107 13.49 -1.78 -9.09
CA ALA A 107 13.43 -3.22 -9.29
C ALA A 107 13.51 -4.00 -7.98
N VAL A 108 14.20 -3.46 -6.96
CA VAL A 108 14.28 -4.07 -5.62
C VAL A 108 13.13 -3.60 -4.72
N ALA A 109 12.83 -2.30 -4.72
CA ALA A 109 11.89 -1.70 -3.78
C ALA A 109 10.42 -2.04 -4.09
N ILE A 110 10.03 -2.03 -5.37
CA ILE A 110 8.62 -2.17 -5.76
C ILE A 110 8.07 -3.58 -5.49
N PRO A 111 8.76 -4.67 -5.87
CA PRO A 111 8.31 -6.01 -5.50
C PRO A 111 8.26 -6.21 -3.98
N LYS A 112 9.19 -5.61 -3.23
CA LYS A 112 9.16 -5.65 -1.75
C LYS A 112 7.98 -4.90 -1.15
N MET A 113 7.52 -3.82 -1.76
CA MET A 113 6.38 -3.03 -1.30
C MET A 113 5.04 -3.68 -1.67
N PHE A 114 4.85 -3.98 -2.95
CA PHE A 114 3.54 -4.33 -3.50
C PHE A 114 3.38 -5.83 -3.80
N GLY A 115 4.49 -6.58 -3.89
CA GLY A 115 4.48 -8.01 -4.23
C GLY A 115 4.46 -8.25 -5.74
N GLU A 116 3.73 -9.28 -6.15
CA GLU A 116 3.62 -9.73 -7.53
C GLU A 116 2.61 -8.87 -8.33
N GLY A 117 2.77 -8.81 -9.66
CA GLY A 117 1.85 -8.09 -10.56
C GLY A 117 2.14 -6.60 -10.74
N THR A 118 3.35 -6.16 -10.38
CA THR A 118 3.76 -4.75 -10.33
C THR A 118 4.40 -4.23 -11.63
N ILE A 119 4.57 -5.04 -12.67
CA ILE A 119 5.24 -4.62 -13.91
C ILE A 119 4.17 -4.34 -14.99
N VAL A 120 4.22 -3.17 -15.63
CA VAL A 120 3.27 -2.78 -16.71
C VAL A 120 3.85 -3.01 -18.10
N SER A 121 5.12 -2.65 -18.30
CA SER A 121 5.81 -2.84 -19.57
C SER A 121 7.29 -3.11 -19.33
N SER A 122 7.75 -4.27 -19.77
CA SER A 122 9.16 -4.61 -19.88
C SER A 122 9.59 -4.43 -21.34
N ALA A 123 9.55 -3.20 -21.84
CA ALA A 123 10.26 -2.88 -23.08
C ALA A 123 11.74 -2.73 -22.72
N ALA A 124 12.64 -3.28 -23.56
CA ALA A 124 14.06 -3.52 -23.28
C ALA A 124 14.89 -2.39 -22.63
N ASN A 125 14.37 -1.15 -22.52
CA ASN A 125 15.03 -0.02 -21.88
C ASN A 125 14.08 0.93 -21.11
N ASN A 126 12.80 0.61 -20.92
CA ASN A 126 11.82 1.51 -20.30
C ASN A 126 10.82 0.73 -19.42
N GLU A 127 11.32 0.29 -18.26
CA GLU A 127 10.52 -0.40 -17.26
C GLU A 127 9.61 0.59 -16.55
N GLU A 128 8.30 0.43 -16.76
CA GLU A 128 7.27 1.15 -16.02
C GLU A 128 6.66 0.21 -14.98
N TRP A 129 6.78 0.62 -13.72
CA TRP A 129 6.28 -0.16 -12.59
C TRP A 129 4.96 0.42 -12.07
N ARG A 130 4.03 -0.45 -11.71
CA ARG A 130 2.73 -0.16 -11.14
C ARG A 130 2.76 -0.28 -9.62
N GLY A 131 2.21 0.71 -8.93
CA GLY A 131 1.86 0.59 -7.51
C GLY A 131 0.59 -0.23 -7.28
N ASP A 132 0.45 -1.39 -7.91
CA ASP A 132 -0.60 -2.37 -7.62
C ASP A 132 0.04 -3.75 -7.60
N GLY A 133 -0.22 -4.52 -6.56
CA GLY A 133 0.34 -5.85 -6.43
C GLY A 133 -0.36 -6.72 -5.39
N LYS A 134 -0.06 -8.01 -5.47
CA LYS A 134 -0.59 -9.07 -4.62
C LYS A 134 0.53 -9.72 -3.84
N PHE A 135 0.28 -9.99 -2.56
CA PHE A 135 1.20 -10.76 -1.73
C PHE A 135 0.45 -11.71 -0.81
N VAL A 136 1.10 -12.82 -0.50
CA VAL A 136 0.55 -13.88 0.36
C VAL A 136 1.45 -14.02 1.56
N ASN A 137 0.85 -14.14 2.74
CA ASN A 137 1.59 -14.40 3.96
C ASN A 137 1.76 -15.90 4.20
N ASN A 138 2.71 -16.28 5.06
CA ASN A 138 3.00 -17.65 5.51
C ASN A 138 1.76 -18.41 6.05
N LYS A 139 0.78 -17.69 6.62
CA LYS A 139 -0.50 -18.28 7.07
C LYS A 139 -1.56 -18.48 5.96
N GLY A 140 -1.24 -18.12 4.71
CA GLY A 140 -2.13 -18.26 3.56
C GLY A 140 -3.14 -17.13 3.37
N PHE A 141 -3.03 -16.02 4.11
CA PHE A 141 -3.85 -14.83 3.85
C PHE A 141 -3.35 -14.09 2.62
N VAL A 142 -4.28 -13.70 1.76
CA VAL A 142 -4.01 -12.95 0.53
C VAL A 142 -4.28 -11.47 0.76
N PHE A 143 -3.33 -10.65 0.34
CA PHE A 143 -3.38 -9.21 0.45
C PHE A 143 -3.18 -8.56 -0.91
N ARG A 144 -3.84 -7.43 -1.12
CA ARG A 144 -3.65 -6.59 -2.31
C ARG A 144 -3.28 -5.18 -1.89
N ALA A 145 -2.09 -4.75 -2.27
CA ALA A 145 -1.60 -3.41 -2.01
C ALA A 145 -1.74 -2.56 -3.27
N ARG A 146 -2.31 -1.37 -3.12
CA ARG A 146 -2.48 -0.41 -4.20
C ARG A 146 -2.12 0.98 -3.70
N ALA A 147 -1.27 1.70 -4.43
CA ALA A 147 -1.03 3.11 -4.20
C ALA A 147 -1.63 3.94 -5.34
N LYS A 148 -2.27 5.06 -5.00
CA LYS A 148 -2.73 6.08 -5.93
C LYS A 148 -2.01 7.37 -5.59
N VAL A 149 -1.46 8.01 -6.61
CA VAL A 149 -0.79 9.30 -6.47
C VAL A 149 -1.55 10.31 -7.31
N THR A 150 -1.80 11.47 -6.73
CA THR A 150 -2.43 12.60 -7.40
C THR A 150 -1.51 13.79 -7.29
N ASP A 151 -1.05 14.24 -8.45
CA ASP A 151 -0.30 15.48 -8.60
C ASP A 151 -1.25 16.65 -8.31
N LEU A 152 -0.90 17.49 -7.33
CA LEU A 152 -1.66 18.69 -6.98
C LEU A 152 -1.06 19.88 -7.74
N ASP A 153 -1.49 20.00 -9.00
CA ASP A 153 -1.10 21.07 -9.92
C ASP A 153 -2.03 22.30 -9.73
N ASP A 154 -1.57 23.51 -10.12
CA ASP A 154 -2.32 24.79 -10.06
C ASP A 154 -3.75 24.64 -10.68
N ASP A 155 -3.87 23.93 -11.81
CA ASP A 155 -5.13 23.69 -12.52
C ASP A 155 -6.15 22.84 -11.73
N LYS A 156 -5.68 21.97 -10.83
CA LYS A 156 -6.53 21.04 -10.05
C LYS A 156 -6.90 21.59 -8.68
N LEU A 157 -6.10 22.51 -8.15
CA LEU A 157 -6.27 23.10 -6.83
C LEU A 157 -7.16 24.35 -6.87
N GLY A 158 -7.22 25.08 -7.99
CA GLY A 158 -7.96 26.34 -8.08
C GLY A 158 -7.40 27.43 -7.13
N PRO A 159 -8.01 28.63 -7.11
CA PRO A 159 -7.50 29.77 -6.35
C PRO A 159 -7.49 29.58 -4.82
N SER A 160 -8.13 28.52 -4.31
CA SER A 160 -8.28 28.23 -2.88
C SER A 160 -7.04 27.64 -2.18
N TYR A 161 -5.99 27.31 -2.93
CA TYR A 161 -4.69 26.89 -2.37
C TYR A 161 -3.57 27.90 -2.66
N SER A 162 -3.94 29.16 -2.91
CA SER A 162 -3.00 30.27 -2.86
C SER A 162 -2.38 30.35 -1.47
N ILE A 163 -1.06 30.49 -1.39
CA ILE A 163 -0.38 30.70 -0.10
C ILE A 163 -0.50 32.19 0.21
N PRO A 164 -1.29 32.61 1.21
CA PRO A 164 -1.51 34.02 1.48
C PRO A 164 -0.26 34.58 2.16
N PHE A 165 0.47 35.41 1.43
CA PHE A 165 1.51 36.25 2.02
C PHE A 165 1.15 37.70 1.70
N VAL A 166 1.11 38.54 2.72
CA VAL A 166 1.00 39.99 2.53
C VAL A 166 2.35 40.47 2.03
N ASN A 167 2.54 40.50 0.70
CA ASN A 167 3.75 41.08 0.13
C ASN A 167 3.47 42.53 -0.23
N ASN A 168 4.04 43.44 0.56
CA ASN A 168 4.24 44.82 0.12
C ASN A 168 5.51 44.81 -0.73
N ASP A 169 5.40 44.50 -2.02
CA ASP A 169 6.54 44.56 -2.94
C ASP A 169 6.98 46.04 -3.07
N PRO A 170 8.17 46.42 -2.57
CA PRO A 170 8.62 47.81 -2.57
C PRO A 170 8.91 48.34 -3.98
N LEU A 171 8.99 47.47 -5.00
CA LEU A 171 9.36 47.85 -6.36
C LEU A 171 8.17 48.07 -7.30
N THR A 172 7.02 47.44 -7.05
CA THR A 172 5.89 47.45 -8.01
C THR A 172 4.62 48.12 -7.48
N GLN A 173 4.54 48.47 -6.19
CA GLN A 173 3.33 49.03 -5.52
C GLN A 173 2.04 48.21 -5.74
N ALA A 174 2.14 47.01 -6.32
CA ALA A 174 1.01 46.14 -6.59
C ALA A 174 0.92 45.12 -5.46
N SER A 175 -0.09 45.24 -4.60
CA SER A 175 -0.39 44.25 -3.58
C SER A 175 -1.05 43.03 -4.23
N LYS A 176 -0.25 42.05 -4.67
CA LYS A 176 -0.77 40.69 -4.88
C LYS A 176 -0.69 39.94 -3.54
N PRO A 177 -1.82 39.59 -2.90
CA PRO A 177 -1.82 38.93 -1.60
C PRO A 177 -1.51 37.42 -1.67
N TYR A 178 -1.19 36.91 -2.86
CA TYR A 178 -0.89 35.51 -3.09
C TYR A 178 0.12 35.33 -4.23
N TYR A 179 0.88 34.24 -4.13
CA TYR A 179 1.68 33.69 -5.21
C TYR A 179 1.01 32.44 -5.76
N SER A 180 0.98 32.30 -7.08
CA SER A 180 0.56 31.06 -7.75
C SER A 180 1.67 30.02 -7.72
N ILE A 181 1.35 28.72 -7.72
CA ILE A 181 2.36 27.64 -7.70
C ILE A 181 3.29 27.74 -8.92
N SER A 182 2.74 28.16 -10.05
CA SER A 182 3.47 28.47 -11.29
C SER A 182 4.51 29.59 -11.17
N GLU A 183 4.37 30.52 -10.21
CA GLU A 183 5.33 31.60 -9.96
C GLU A 183 6.43 31.18 -8.96
N LEU A 184 6.19 30.12 -8.17
CA LEU A 184 7.07 29.69 -7.08
C LEU A 184 7.95 28.49 -7.42
N THR A 185 7.62 27.74 -8.47
CA THR A 185 8.33 26.50 -8.79
C THR A 185 8.73 26.42 -10.26
N PRO A 186 9.94 25.91 -10.57
CA PRO A 186 10.29 25.58 -11.94
C PRO A 186 9.42 24.44 -12.45
N LEU A 187 9.24 24.38 -13.78
CA LEU A 187 8.57 23.26 -14.44
C LEU A 187 9.22 21.93 -14.04
N ASP A 188 8.43 21.01 -13.49
CA ASP A 188 8.85 19.63 -13.23
C ASP A 188 9.22 18.94 -14.56
N TYR A 189 9.83 17.77 -14.48
CA TYR A 189 10.24 16.91 -15.58
C TYR A 189 9.13 16.67 -16.61
N ASP A 190 7.87 16.66 -16.16
CA ASP A 190 6.68 16.50 -17.00
C ASP A 190 6.10 17.81 -17.56
N LYS A 191 6.82 18.93 -17.43
CA LYS A 191 6.39 20.29 -17.79
C LYS A 191 5.12 20.71 -17.03
N LYS A 192 5.01 20.34 -15.77
CA LYS A 192 3.93 20.72 -14.86
C LYS A 192 4.48 21.55 -13.71
N PHE A 193 3.71 22.51 -13.22
CA PHE A 193 4.00 23.22 -11.98
C PHE A 193 3.39 22.42 -10.83
N ASN A 194 4.18 21.56 -10.21
CA ASN A 194 3.75 20.68 -9.13
C ASN A 194 4.70 20.78 -7.94
N VAL A 195 4.17 21.12 -6.77
CA VAL A 195 4.92 21.20 -5.52
C VAL A 195 4.59 20.04 -4.58
N ILE A 196 3.38 19.47 -4.69
CA ILE A 196 2.82 18.53 -3.71
C ILE A 196 2.13 17.33 -4.42
N LYS A 197 2.48 16.12 -3.99
CA LYS A 197 1.86 14.87 -4.43
C LYS A 197 1.11 14.29 -3.27
N LYS A 198 -0.20 14.09 -3.46
CA LYS A 198 -1.02 13.34 -2.53
C LYS A 198 -0.84 11.85 -2.82
N ILE A 199 -0.35 11.11 -1.85
CA ILE A 199 -0.14 9.66 -1.92
C ILE A 199 -1.22 9.00 -1.06
N VAL A 200 -1.99 8.10 -1.66
CA VAL A 200 -3.00 7.28 -0.99
C VAL A 200 -2.62 5.82 -1.15
N VAL A 201 -2.23 5.18 -0.06
CA VAL A 201 -1.94 3.74 -0.02
C VAL A 201 -3.15 3.01 0.51
N GLN A 202 -3.56 1.97 -0.20
CA GLN A 202 -4.63 1.06 0.18
C GLN A 202 -4.06 -0.35 0.31
N VAL A 203 -4.34 -1.02 1.43
CA VAL A 203 -4.08 -2.45 1.59
C VAL A 203 -5.41 -3.13 1.86
N LYS A 204 -5.80 -4.06 0.99
CA LYS A 204 -7.01 -4.88 1.11
C LYS A 204 -6.65 -6.32 1.47
N TRP A 205 -7.46 -6.96 2.31
CA TRP A 205 -7.31 -8.38 2.65
C TRP A 205 -8.66 -9.04 2.94
N SER A 206 -8.71 -10.35 2.74
CA SER A 206 -9.85 -11.18 3.14
C SER A 206 -9.65 -11.71 4.55
N ASN A 207 -10.75 -11.92 5.28
CA ASN A 207 -10.72 -12.64 6.56
C ASN A 207 -10.66 -14.16 6.37
N LEU A 208 -10.79 -14.64 5.13
CA LEU A 208 -10.68 -16.05 4.75
C LEU A 208 -9.30 -16.31 4.15
N LYS A 209 -8.71 -17.45 4.51
CA LYS A 209 -7.42 -17.90 3.96
C LYS A 209 -7.60 -18.32 2.50
N GLY A 210 -6.64 -17.97 1.65
CA GLY A 210 -6.60 -18.34 0.23
C GLY A 210 -7.56 -17.58 -0.69
N LEU A 211 -8.48 -16.77 -0.15
CA LEU A 211 -9.43 -15.99 -0.95
C LEU A 211 -8.85 -14.63 -1.31
N ASP A 212 -8.93 -14.23 -2.58
CA ASP A 212 -8.53 -12.90 -2.99
C ASP A 212 -9.51 -11.86 -2.41
N PRO A 213 -9.02 -10.74 -1.81
CA PRO A 213 -9.88 -9.70 -1.28
C PRO A 213 -10.82 -9.05 -2.32
N ASN A 214 -10.57 -9.21 -3.62
CA ASN A 214 -11.52 -8.74 -4.64
C ASN A 214 -12.67 -9.72 -4.90
N GLU A 215 -12.52 -10.98 -4.52
CA GLU A 215 -13.55 -12.03 -4.65
C GLU A 215 -14.34 -12.23 -3.34
N ASP A 216 -13.80 -11.73 -2.22
CA ASP A 216 -14.48 -11.71 -0.94
C ASP A 216 -15.69 -10.76 -0.97
N LYS A 217 -16.79 -11.20 -0.36
CA LYS A 217 -18.00 -10.40 -0.17
C LYS A 217 -17.79 -9.30 0.86
N ASN A 218 -16.94 -9.54 1.87
CA ASN A 218 -16.69 -8.61 2.98
C ASN A 218 -15.17 -8.40 3.22
N PRO A 219 -14.43 -7.84 2.25
CA PRO A 219 -13.01 -7.58 2.43
C PRO A 219 -12.77 -6.43 3.40
N ARG A 220 -11.66 -6.50 4.13
CA ARG A 220 -11.17 -5.37 4.92
C ARG A 220 -10.21 -4.53 4.10
N SER A 221 -10.20 -3.23 4.36
CA SER A 221 -9.31 -2.29 3.70
C SER A 221 -8.78 -1.25 4.67
N LEU A 222 -7.48 -1.01 4.60
CA LEU A 222 -6.80 0.08 5.29
C LEU A 222 -6.39 1.13 4.26
N PHE A 223 -6.54 2.40 4.62
CA PHE A 223 -6.08 3.53 3.82
C PHE A 223 -5.11 4.39 4.62
N LEU A 224 -3.97 4.73 4.02
CA LEU A 224 -3.04 5.73 4.51
C LEU A 224 -2.96 6.85 3.49
N VAL A 225 -2.95 8.09 3.98
CA VAL A 225 -2.85 9.29 3.15
C VAL A 225 -1.66 10.09 3.65
N ALA A 226 -0.77 10.49 2.75
CA ALA A 226 0.20 11.52 3.06
C ALA A 226 0.44 12.44 1.87
N TYR A 227 1.12 13.54 2.16
CA TYR A 227 1.54 14.53 1.20
C TYR A 227 3.05 14.53 1.19
N LYS A 228 3.62 14.34 0.00
CA LYS A 228 5.04 14.54 -0.25
C LYS A 228 5.21 15.87 -0.98
N SER A 229 6.30 16.58 -0.74
CA SER A 229 6.65 17.82 -1.43
C SER A 229 8.03 17.74 -2.05
N ASP A 230 8.25 18.47 -3.14
CA ASP A 230 9.55 18.60 -3.83
C ASP A 230 10.42 19.71 -3.21
N LEU A 231 10.43 19.82 -1.87
CA LEU A 231 11.09 20.89 -1.13
C LEU A 231 12.48 20.50 -0.59
N ASP A 232 13.05 19.41 -1.10
CA ASP A 232 14.43 19.02 -0.77
C ASP A 232 15.39 19.73 -1.72
N SER A 233 15.72 20.98 -1.38
CA SER A 233 16.90 21.71 -1.87
C SER A 233 17.84 22.04 -0.72
#